data_AF-A0A956APK4-F1
#
_entry.id   AF-A0A956APK4-F1
#
_cell.length_a   1.000
_cell.length_b   1.000
_cell.length_c   1.000
_cell.angle_alpha   90.00
_cell.angle_beta   90.00
_cell.angle_gamma   90.00
#
_symmetry.space_group_name_H-M   'P 1'
#
loop_
_entity.id
_entity.type
_entity.pdbx_description
1 polymer ?
#
loop_
_entity_poly.entity_id
_entity_poly.type
_entity_poly.pdbx_seq_one_letter_code
_entity_poly.pdbx_strand_id
1 'polypeptide(L)'
;MELSAPDLANSVTSFATLGAGVITLLLCWLGRPQPRRWVVAYALIVVTGIPTLGWHATLAPSWRWADTGSNLLLAFGIQVAVLFDYFDAPLRRRVLVASATLNALGIAWMGVETALGRVPFPLRFGDHGGFNVGELVLVADALIVTALLFSARPRIPERARGLLTAILVTFLLGVTLASADGRKVDLRVISHHALWHIVSAFGFVLFWAFNDLRLHEGASEPR
;
A
#
# COMPACT_ATOMS: atom_id res chain seq x y z
N MET A 1 -1.87 16.21 -24.31
CA MET A 1 -1.91 17.02 -23.08
C MET A 1 -0.52 16.98 -22.48
N GLU A 2 0.12 18.13 -22.34
CA GLU A 2 1.40 18.20 -21.63
C GLU A 2 1.14 18.17 -20.13
N LEU A 3 1.88 17.33 -19.40
CA LEU A 3 1.80 17.26 -17.93
C LEU A 3 2.53 18.44 -17.32
N SER A 4 2.03 18.95 -16.19
CA SER A 4 2.80 19.90 -15.38
C SER A 4 4.04 19.21 -14.80
N ALA A 5 5.06 19.97 -14.38
CA ALA A 5 6.26 19.38 -13.80
C ALA A 5 5.98 18.48 -12.57
N PRO A 6 5.09 18.86 -11.61
CA PRO A 6 4.67 17.96 -10.54
C PRO A 6 3.95 16.70 -11.03
N ASP A 7 3.06 16.82 -12.02
CA ASP A 7 2.33 15.67 -12.55
C ASP A 7 3.27 14.70 -13.28
N LEU A 8 4.26 15.23 -14.01
CA LEU A 8 5.32 14.43 -14.64
C LEU A 8 6.16 13.73 -13.58
N ALA A 9 6.53 14.41 -12.49
CA ALA A 9 7.26 13.80 -11.39
C ALA A 9 6.47 12.63 -10.78
N ASN A 10 5.19 12.84 -10.46
CA ASN A 10 4.31 11.79 -9.94
C ASN A 10 4.24 10.59 -10.90
N SER A 11 4.07 10.85 -12.21
CA SER A 11 4.02 9.82 -13.25
C SER A 11 5.32 9.00 -13.33
N VAL A 12 6.48 9.67 -13.34
CA VAL A 12 7.79 9.00 -13.35
C VAL A 12 8.02 8.20 -12.08
N THR A 13 7.70 8.77 -10.91
CA THR A 13 7.89 8.06 -9.63
C THR A 13 6.90 6.92 -9.43
N SER A 14 5.76 6.91 -10.14
CA SER A 14 4.82 5.78 -10.11
C SER A 14 5.43 4.47 -10.62
N PHE A 15 6.46 4.54 -11.49
CA PHE A 15 7.25 3.37 -11.87
C PHE A 15 7.97 2.72 -10.69
N ALA A 16 8.25 3.46 -9.61
CA ALA A 16 8.87 2.88 -8.42
C ALA A 16 7.94 1.84 -7.75
N THR A 17 6.63 2.10 -7.69
CA THR A 17 5.65 1.14 -7.15
C THR A 17 5.59 -0.13 -8.01
N LEU A 18 5.47 0.04 -9.33
CA LEU A 18 5.48 -1.10 -10.27
C LEU A 18 6.79 -1.90 -10.17
N GLY A 19 7.92 -1.19 -10.15
CA GLY A 19 9.25 -1.77 -10.00
C GLY A 19 9.41 -2.52 -8.68
N ALA A 20 8.92 -2.00 -7.56
CA ALA A 20 8.93 -2.71 -6.28
C ALA A 20 8.15 -4.02 -6.34
N GLY A 21 6.98 -4.04 -6.98
CA GLY A 21 6.24 -5.28 -7.22
C GLY A 21 7.01 -6.31 -8.04
N VAL A 22 7.64 -5.87 -9.13
CA VAL A 22 8.48 -6.74 -9.97
C VAL A 22 9.68 -7.26 -9.20
N ILE A 23 10.40 -6.39 -8.48
CA ILE A 23 11.56 -6.76 -7.68
C ILE A 23 11.18 -7.75 -6.58
N THR A 24 10.11 -7.51 -5.83
CA THR A 24 9.69 -8.44 -4.77
C THR A 24 9.28 -9.81 -5.32
N LEU A 25 8.64 -9.88 -6.49
CA LEU A 25 8.36 -11.14 -7.17
C LEU A 25 9.63 -11.84 -7.68
N LEU A 26 10.57 -11.09 -8.26
CA LEU A 26 11.87 -11.64 -8.67
C LEU A 26 12.64 -12.20 -7.48
N LEU A 27 12.59 -11.51 -6.34
CA LEU A 27 13.18 -11.99 -5.09
C LEU A 27 12.47 -13.24 -4.56
N CYS A 28 11.15 -13.37 -4.71
CA CYS A 28 10.44 -14.62 -4.43
C CYS A 28 10.85 -15.77 -5.36
N TRP A 29 11.18 -15.48 -6.62
CA TRP A 29 11.55 -16.47 -7.61
C TRP A 29 13.01 -16.93 -7.48
N LEU A 30 13.93 -15.99 -7.27
CA LEU A 30 15.38 -16.23 -7.15
C LEU A 30 15.82 -16.60 -5.73
N GLY A 31 15.08 -16.14 -4.73
CA GLY A 31 15.38 -16.32 -3.31
C GLY A 31 14.71 -17.55 -2.70
N ARG A 32 14.43 -17.45 -1.39
CA ARG A 32 13.74 -18.53 -0.66
C ARG A 32 12.24 -18.55 -0.97
N PRO A 33 11.61 -19.73 -1.08
CA PRO A 33 10.19 -19.84 -1.38
C PRO A 33 9.32 -19.10 -0.36
N GLN A 34 8.52 -18.16 -0.83
CA GLN A 34 7.53 -17.48 0.00
C GLN A 34 6.18 -18.25 -0.03
N PRO A 35 5.38 -18.24 1.05
CA PRO A 35 4.04 -18.79 1.02
C PRO A 35 3.19 -18.14 -0.07
N ARG A 36 2.35 -18.91 -0.77
CA ARG A 36 1.56 -18.43 -1.93
C ARG A 36 0.78 -17.14 -1.67
N ARG A 37 0.21 -16.98 -0.47
CA ARG A 37 -0.51 -15.76 -0.05
C ARG A 37 0.35 -14.49 -0.10
N TRP A 38 1.63 -14.61 0.22
CA TRP A 38 2.60 -13.51 0.16
C TRP A 38 3.02 -13.22 -1.28
N VAL A 39 3.22 -14.26 -2.10
CA VAL A 39 3.45 -14.09 -3.55
C VAL A 39 2.28 -13.36 -4.21
N VAL A 40 1.04 -13.69 -3.83
CA VAL A 40 -0.16 -12.96 -4.29
C VAL A 40 -0.13 -11.51 -3.83
N ALA A 41 0.20 -11.22 -2.56
CA ALA A 41 0.31 -9.85 -2.08
C ALA A 41 1.36 -9.04 -2.87
N TYR A 42 2.51 -9.62 -3.20
CA TYR A 42 3.51 -8.95 -4.04
C TYR A 42 3.05 -8.77 -5.49
N ALA A 43 2.34 -9.74 -6.05
CA ALA A 43 1.72 -9.58 -7.36
C ALA A 43 0.69 -8.45 -7.39
N LEU A 44 -0.05 -8.24 -6.29
CA LEU A 44 -0.98 -7.12 -6.18
C LEU A 44 -0.27 -5.75 -6.17
N ILE A 45 1.01 -5.68 -5.80
CA ILE A 45 1.80 -4.44 -5.94
C ILE A 45 1.98 -4.10 -7.42
N VAL A 46 2.28 -5.11 -8.27
CA VAL A 46 2.37 -4.92 -9.72
C VAL A 46 1.02 -4.50 -10.29
N VAL A 47 -0.06 -5.18 -9.88
CA VAL A 47 -1.43 -4.85 -10.29
C VAL A 47 -1.79 -3.41 -9.90
N THR A 48 -1.33 -2.94 -8.75
CA THR A 48 -1.57 -1.57 -8.25
C THR A 48 -0.73 -0.54 -9.01
N GLY A 49 0.55 -0.83 -9.28
CA GLY A 49 1.44 0.08 -9.98
C GLY A 49 0.96 0.46 -11.39
N ILE A 50 0.20 -0.41 -12.06
CA ILE A 50 -0.35 -0.15 -13.40
C ILE A 50 -1.40 0.99 -13.37
N PRO A 51 -2.50 0.90 -12.59
CA PRO A 51 -3.43 2.01 -12.42
C PRO A 51 -2.80 3.28 -11.84
N THR A 52 -1.86 3.18 -10.89
CA THR A 52 -1.16 4.35 -10.36
C THR A 52 -0.45 5.12 -11.47
N LEU A 53 0.30 4.41 -12.32
CA LEU A 53 0.95 5.02 -13.49
C LEU A 53 -0.09 5.61 -14.45
N GLY A 54 -1.16 4.88 -14.76
CA GLY A 54 -2.22 5.33 -15.66
C GLY A 54 -2.91 6.60 -15.16
N TRP A 55 -3.16 6.71 -13.85
CA TRP A 55 -3.74 7.89 -13.23
C TRP A 55 -2.82 9.10 -13.39
N HIS A 56 -1.56 9.00 -12.99
CA HIS A 56 -0.66 10.15 -13.05
C HIS A 56 -0.21 10.50 -14.48
N ALA A 57 -0.25 9.56 -15.41
CA ALA A 57 0.07 9.82 -16.82
C ALA A 57 -1.07 10.50 -17.58
N THR A 58 -2.33 10.27 -17.18
CA THR A 58 -3.50 10.73 -17.96
C THR A 58 -4.41 11.70 -17.24
N LEU A 59 -4.38 11.70 -15.90
CA LEU A 59 -5.30 12.43 -15.02
C LEU A 59 -6.78 12.15 -15.32
N ALA A 60 -7.08 11.01 -15.95
CA ALA A 60 -8.46 10.63 -16.28
C ALA A 60 -9.15 10.01 -15.05
N PRO A 61 -10.40 10.41 -14.72
CA PRO A 61 -11.09 9.97 -13.52
C PRO A 61 -11.23 8.44 -13.37
N SER A 62 -11.39 7.72 -14.48
CA SER A 62 -11.46 6.24 -14.47
C SER A 62 -10.17 5.60 -13.95
N TRP A 63 -9.01 6.18 -14.24
CA TRP A 63 -7.73 5.70 -13.72
C TRP A 63 -7.55 6.00 -12.24
N ARG A 64 -8.06 7.13 -11.73
CA ARG A 64 -8.07 7.40 -10.27
C ARG A 64 -8.86 6.33 -9.52
N TRP A 65 -10.04 5.99 -10.04
CA TRP A 65 -10.87 4.94 -9.46
C TRP A 65 -10.14 3.59 -9.43
N ALA A 66 -9.50 3.22 -10.54
CA ALA A 66 -8.70 1.99 -10.63
C ALA A 66 -7.46 2.03 -9.71
N ASP A 67 -6.82 3.19 -9.57
CA ASP A 67 -5.66 3.40 -8.71
C ASP A 67 -6.01 3.19 -7.23
N THR A 68 -6.96 3.96 -6.70
CA THR A 68 -7.38 3.81 -5.30
C THR A 68 -8.01 2.43 -5.05
N GLY A 69 -8.79 1.91 -6.01
CA GLY A 69 -9.40 0.59 -5.91
C GLY A 69 -8.40 -0.57 -5.89
N SER A 70 -7.34 -0.50 -6.70
CA SER A 70 -6.27 -1.51 -6.69
C SER A 70 -5.41 -1.44 -5.44
N ASN A 71 -5.16 -0.24 -4.90
CA ASN A 71 -4.52 -0.07 -3.59
C ASN A 71 -5.33 -0.70 -2.45
N LEU A 72 -6.66 -0.57 -2.46
CA LEU A 72 -7.54 -1.26 -1.49
C LEU A 72 -7.44 -2.78 -1.61
N LEU A 73 -7.39 -3.30 -2.84
CA LEU A 73 -7.19 -4.72 -3.08
C LEU A 73 -5.83 -5.21 -2.56
N LEU A 74 -4.76 -4.43 -2.75
CA LEU A 74 -3.43 -4.72 -2.22
C LEU A 74 -3.44 -4.76 -0.68
N ALA A 75 -3.98 -3.72 -0.03
CA ALA A 75 -4.09 -3.68 1.43
C ALA A 75 -4.87 -4.88 1.96
N PHE A 76 -5.99 -5.23 1.32
CA PHE A 76 -6.76 -6.43 1.65
C PHE A 76 -5.96 -7.73 1.45
N GLY A 77 -5.22 -7.86 0.34
CA GLY A 77 -4.35 -9.01 0.08
C GLY A 77 -3.28 -9.19 1.16
N ILE A 78 -2.72 -8.09 1.67
CA ILE A 78 -1.80 -8.11 2.81
C ILE A 78 -2.54 -8.53 4.09
N GLN A 79 -3.74 -8.00 4.37
CA GLN A 79 -4.55 -8.43 5.53
C GLN A 79 -4.80 -9.93 5.50
N VAL A 80 -5.20 -10.49 4.35
CA VAL A 80 -5.37 -11.93 4.15
C VAL A 80 -4.07 -12.66 4.52
N ALA A 81 -2.93 -12.24 3.98
CA ALA A 81 -1.66 -12.90 4.24
C ALA A 81 -1.31 -12.93 5.74
N VAL A 82 -1.44 -11.80 6.44
CA VAL A 82 -1.16 -11.66 7.87
C VAL A 82 -2.15 -12.47 8.73
N LEU A 83 -3.45 -12.43 8.41
CA LEU A 83 -4.46 -13.17 9.15
C LEU A 83 -4.26 -14.69 9.09
N PHE A 84 -3.83 -15.21 7.94
CA PHE A 84 -3.51 -16.63 7.79
C PHE A 84 -2.23 -17.04 8.51
N ASP A 85 -1.28 -16.13 8.72
CA ASP A 85 -0.04 -16.42 9.45
C ASP A 85 -0.25 -16.48 10.96
N TYR A 86 -1.12 -15.61 11.48
CA TYR A 86 -1.12 -15.31 12.90
C TYR A 86 -2.47 -15.44 13.59
N PHE A 87 -3.59 -15.62 12.90
CA PHE A 87 -4.88 -15.54 13.56
C PHE A 87 -5.72 -16.79 13.32
N ASP A 88 -6.52 -17.13 14.32
CA ASP A 88 -7.42 -18.28 14.27
C ASP A 88 -8.52 -18.09 13.22
N ALA A 89 -9.22 -19.17 12.88
CA ALA A 89 -10.25 -19.12 11.86
C ALA A 89 -11.43 -18.16 12.21
N PRO A 90 -11.93 -18.11 13.46
CA PRO A 90 -13.01 -17.20 13.82
C PRO A 90 -12.64 -15.73 13.64
N LEU A 91 -11.51 -15.27 14.20
CA LEU A 91 -11.09 -13.88 14.09
C LEU A 91 -10.75 -13.53 12.64
N ARG A 92 -10.00 -14.40 11.95
CA ARG A 92 -9.68 -14.24 10.53
C ARG A 92 -10.95 -14.04 9.70
N ARG A 93 -11.96 -14.89 9.86
CA ARG A 93 -13.22 -14.77 9.11
C ARG A 93 -13.91 -13.44 9.39
N ARG A 94 -14.00 -13.02 10.66
CA ARG A 94 -14.65 -11.75 11.04
C ARG A 94 -13.96 -10.55 10.39
N VAL A 95 -12.64 -10.46 10.51
CA VAL A 95 -11.86 -9.35 9.93
C VAL A 95 -11.97 -9.37 8.41
N LEU A 96 -11.80 -10.53 7.76
CA LEU A 96 -11.88 -10.60 6.30
C LEU A 96 -13.26 -10.20 5.75
N VAL A 97 -14.35 -10.65 6.38
CA VAL A 97 -15.69 -10.26 5.96
C VAL A 97 -15.92 -8.77 6.16
N ALA A 98 -15.50 -8.21 7.31
CA ALA A 98 -15.63 -6.79 7.58
C ALA A 98 -14.84 -5.94 6.58
N SER A 99 -13.54 -6.21 6.41
CA SER A 99 -12.67 -5.47 5.48
C SER A 99 -13.12 -5.61 4.04
N ALA A 100 -13.49 -6.83 3.58
CA ALA A 100 -13.98 -7.03 2.23
C ALA A 100 -15.27 -6.24 1.96
N THR A 101 -16.18 -6.19 2.94
CA THR A 101 -17.42 -5.42 2.83
C THR A 101 -17.12 -3.92 2.76
N LEU A 102 -16.28 -3.41 3.65
CA LEU A 102 -15.91 -1.99 3.67
C LEU A 102 -15.19 -1.57 2.38
N ASN A 103 -14.29 -2.40 1.86
CA ASN A 103 -13.59 -2.14 0.61
C ASN A 103 -14.53 -2.17 -0.60
N ALA A 104 -15.45 -3.14 -0.66
CA ALA A 104 -16.43 -3.20 -1.73
C ALA A 104 -17.33 -1.95 -1.72
N LEU A 105 -17.79 -1.51 -0.54
CA LEU A 105 -18.57 -0.29 -0.38
C LEU A 105 -17.75 0.96 -0.77
N GLY A 106 -16.50 1.05 -0.34
CA GLY A 106 -15.59 2.15 -0.69
C GLY A 106 -15.34 2.24 -2.20
N ILE A 107 -15.08 1.11 -2.87
CA ILE A 107 -14.89 1.04 -4.33
C ILE A 107 -16.17 1.44 -5.08
N ALA A 108 -17.33 0.95 -4.64
CA ALA A 108 -18.62 1.31 -5.23
C ALA A 108 -18.89 2.81 -5.06
N TRP A 109 -18.61 3.37 -3.88
CA TRP A 109 -18.75 4.79 -3.59
C TRP A 109 -17.87 5.65 -4.50
N MET A 110 -16.58 5.31 -4.64
CA MET A 110 -15.68 6.01 -5.57
C MET A 110 -16.14 5.91 -7.02
N GLY A 111 -16.78 4.80 -7.42
CA GLY A 111 -17.38 4.67 -8.74
C GLY A 111 -18.51 5.66 -8.98
N VAL A 112 -19.35 5.88 -7.96
CA VAL A 112 -20.41 6.91 -7.98
C VAL A 112 -19.81 8.32 -8.03
N GLU A 113 -18.81 8.62 -7.20
CA GLU A 113 -18.10 9.91 -7.22
C GLU A 113 -17.49 10.21 -8.60
N THR A 114 -16.90 9.19 -9.22
CA THR A 114 -16.31 9.26 -10.57
C THR A 114 -17.38 9.51 -11.63
N ALA A 115 -18.49 8.77 -11.59
CA ALA A 115 -19.59 8.92 -12.55
C ALA A 115 -20.29 10.29 -12.44
N LEU A 116 -20.36 10.85 -11.22
CA LEU A 116 -20.92 12.18 -10.96
C LEU A 116 -19.92 13.33 -11.20
N GLY A 117 -18.65 13.02 -11.46
CA GLY A 117 -17.59 14.02 -11.65
C GLY A 117 -17.28 14.85 -10.41
N ARG A 118 -17.54 14.31 -9.21
CA ARG A 118 -17.37 15.02 -7.93
C ARG A 118 -16.64 14.12 -6.95
N VAL A 119 -15.42 14.50 -6.57
CA VAL A 119 -14.65 13.77 -5.55
C VAL A 119 -14.46 14.67 -4.32
N PRO A 120 -15.33 14.58 -3.30
CA PRO A 120 -15.20 15.36 -2.08
C PRO A 120 -13.97 14.94 -1.27
N PHE A 121 -13.41 15.91 -0.55
CA PHE A 121 -12.32 15.71 0.40
C PHE A 121 -12.86 16.00 1.81
N PRO A 122 -13.45 15.00 2.49
CA PRO A 122 -14.01 15.19 3.82
C PRO A 122 -12.95 15.53 4.88
N LEU A 123 -11.70 15.12 4.67
CA LEU A 123 -10.57 15.52 5.50
C LEU A 123 -9.66 16.46 4.70
N ARG A 124 -9.44 17.67 5.20
CA ARG A 124 -8.58 18.70 4.59
C ARG A 124 -7.60 19.27 5.61
N PHE A 125 -6.41 19.59 5.13
CA PHE A 125 -5.31 20.17 5.90
C PHE A 125 -4.95 21.57 5.37
N GLY A 126 -5.97 22.41 5.17
CA GLY A 126 -5.81 23.74 4.56
C GLY A 126 -5.25 23.64 3.14
N ASP A 127 -4.21 24.42 2.86
CA ASP A 127 -3.53 24.45 1.56
C ASP A 127 -2.58 23.27 1.34
N HIS A 128 -2.38 22.42 2.34
CA HIS A 128 -1.49 21.26 2.19
C HIS A 128 -2.11 20.19 1.29
N GLY A 129 -3.41 19.91 1.44
CA GLY A 129 -4.10 18.82 0.77
C GLY A 129 -5.14 18.18 1.67
N GLY A 130 -5.35 16.87 1.53
CA GLY A 130 -6.34 16.13 2.30
C GLY A 130 -6.52 14.71 1.78
N PHE A 131 -7.58 14.06 2.25
CA PHE A 131 -7.97 12.74 1.79
C PHE A 131 -9.45 12.74 1.35
N ASN A 132 -9.69 12.12 0.21
CA ASN A 132 -11.02 11.73 -0.23
C ASN A 132 -11.51 10.47 0.53
N VAL A 133 -12.78 10.10 0.34
CA VAL A 133 -13.37 8.95 1.05
C VAL A 133 -12.62 7.65 0.76
N GLY A 134 -12.28 7.37 -0.50
CA GLY A 134 -11.54 6.17 -0.89
C GLY A 134 -10.15 6.08 -0.26
N GLU A 135 -9.43 7.20 -0.22
CA GLU A 135 -8.13 7.29 0.44
C GLU A 135 -8.24 7.09 1.95
N LEU A 136 -9.29 7.60 2.60
CA LEU A 136 -9.53 7.36 4.03
C LEU A 136 -9.80 5.88 4.33
N VAL A 137 -10.58 5.21 3.48
CA VAL A 137 -10.80 3.76 3.60
C VAL A 137 -9.48 3.02 3.44
N LEU A 138 -8.65 3.39 2.45
CA LEU A 138 -7.33 2.80 2.24
C LEU A 138 -6.39 2.98 3.45
N VAL A 139 -6.35 4.19 4.03
CA VAL A 139 -5.55 4.46 5.23
C VAL A 139 -6.05 3.61 6.40
N ALA A 140 -7.35 3.50 6.60
CA ALA A 140 -7.93 2.64 7.63
C ALA A 140 -7.53 1.17 7.43
N ASP A 141 -7.55 0.68 6.19
CA ASP A 141 -7.18 -0.68 5.82
C ASP A 141 -5.69 -0.98 6.10
N ALA A 142 -4.81 -0.02 5.79
CA ALA A 142 -3.39 -0.12 6.09
C ALA A 142 -3.10 -0.05 7.61
N LEU A 143 -3.89 0.74 8.36
CA LEU A 143 -3.83 0.75 9.82
C LEU A 143 -4.26 -0.60 10.42
N ILE A 144 -5.26 -1.27 9.86
CA ILE A 144 -5.66 -2.63 10.26
C ILE A 144 -4.51 -3.62 10.03
N VAL A 145 -3.87 -3.61 8.84
CA VAL A 145 -2.67 -4.44 8.58
C VAL A 145 -1.61 -4.23 9.65
N THR A 146 -1.32 -2.96 9.95
CA THR A 146 -0.32 -2.58 10.95
C THR A 146 -0.69 -3.10 12.33
N ALA A 147 -1.93 -2.91 12.77
CA ALA A 147 -2.42 -3.39 14.05
C ALA A 147 -2.36 -4.93 14.15
N LEU A 148 -2.68 -5.65 13.08
CA LEU A 148 -2.58 -7.11 13.03
C LEU A 148 -1.12 -7.58 13.17
N LEU A 149 -0.17 -6.94 12.49
CA LEU A 149 1.24 -7.28 12.62
C LEU A 149 1.79 -6.98 14.01
N PHE A 150 1.45 -5.82 14.59
CA PHE A 150 1.93 -5.43 15.91
C PHE A 150 1.29 -6.25 17.04
N SER A 151 0.02 -6.67 16.91
CA SER A 151 -0.59 -7.61 17.86
C SER A 151 0.02 -9.02 17.75
N ALA A 152 0.57 -9.38 16.58
CA ALA A 152 1.33 -10.60 16.40
C ALA A 152 2.81 -10.49 16.82
N ARG A 153 3.29 -9.31 17.27
CA ARG A 153 4.71 -9.05 17.61
C ARG A 153 5.39 -10.09 18.52
N PRO A 154 4.73 -10.66 19.56
CA PRO A 154 5.35 -11.70 20.39
C PRO A 154 5.74 -12.96 19.62
N ARG A 155 5.11 -13.22 18.47
CA ARG A 155 5.34 -14.38 17.59
C ARG A 155 6.26 -14.07 16.42
N ILE A 156 6.77 -12.85 16.33
CA ILE A 156 7.73 -12.42 15.32
C ILE A 156 9.14 -12.61 15.89
N PRO A 157 10.05 -13.30 15.17
CA PRO A 157 11.46 -13.45 15.56
C PRO A 157 12.12 -12.10 15.82
N GLU A 158 13.01 -12.04 16.81
CA GLU A 158 13.57 -10.77 17.29
C GLU A 158 14.30 -10.00 16.19
N ARG A 159 15.03 -10.71 15.31
CA ARG A 159 15.76 -10.11 14.20
C ARG A 159 14.85 -9.46 13.16
N ALA A 160 13.61 -9.95 12.99
CA ALA A 160 12.63 -9.37 12.09
C ALA A 160 11.89 -8.15 12.69
N ARG A 161 11.94 -7.94 14.01
CA ARG A 161 11.20 -6.84 14.67
C ARG A 161 11.71 -5.46 14.27
N GLY A 162 13.00 -5.32 13.99
CA GLY A 162 13.56 -4.06 13.48
C GLY A 162 12.94 -3.66 12.14
N LEU A 163 12.74 -4.63 11.23
CA LEU A 163 12.07 -4.38 9.96
C LEU A 163 10.59 -4.05 10.14
N LEU A 164 9.88 -4.68 11.08
CA LEU A 164 8.50 -4.30 11.41
C LEU A 164 8.39 -2.81 11.83
N THR A 165 9.32 -2.33 12.65
CA THR A 165 9.39 -0.91 13.02
C THR A 165 9.73 -0.03 11.81
N ALA A 166 10.66 -0.45 10.95
CA ALA A 166 10.98 0.28 9.72
C ALA A 166 9.75 0.40 8.80
N ILE A 167 8.98 -0.68 8.63
CA ILE A 167 7.73 -0.70 7.86
C ILE A 167 6.73 0.32 8.44
N LEU A 168 6.53 0.32 9.77
CA LEU A 168 5.66 1.31 10.42
C LEU A 168 6.11 2.74 10.14
N VAL A 169 7.41 3.03 10.29
CA VAL A 169 7.95 4.38 10.04
C VAL A 169 7.74 4.77 8.57
N THR A 170 8.01 3.88 7.62
CA THR A 170 7.76 4.15 6.19
C THR A 170 6.28 4.36 5.88
N PHE A 171 5.39 3.63 6.55
CA PHE A 171 3.95 3.81 6.40
C PHE A 171 3.50 5.18 6.91
N LEU A 172 3.92 5.58 8.12
CA LEU A 172 3.56 6.88 8.69
C LEU A 172 4.10 8.04 7.86
N LEU A 173 5.34 7.91 7.37
CA LEU A 173 5.92 8.87 6.44
C LEU A 173 5.13 8.91 5.13
N GLY A 174 4.77 7.74 4.59
CA GLY A 174 3.96 7.60 3.38
C GLY A 174 2.60 8.29 3.51
N VAL A 175 1.85 8.03 4.59
CA VAL A 175 0.55 8.69 4.85
C VAL A 175 0.71 10.20 4.93
N THR A 176 1.77 10.69 5.59
CA THR A 176 2.04 12.13 5.70
C THR A 176 2.27 12.73 4.31
N LEU A 177 3.11 12.10 3.48
CA LEU A 177 3.42 12.55 2.13
C LEU A 177 2.20 12.45 1.18
N ALA A 178 1.40 11.40 1.30
CA ALA A 178 0.21 11.17 0.49
C ALA A 178 -0.91 12.19 0.78
N SER A 179 -0.92 12.77 1.98
CA SER A 179 -1.91 13.79 2.36
C SER A 179 -1.72 15.13 1.65
N ALA A 180 -0.57 15.34 1.02
CA ALA A 180 -0.28 16.54 0.26
C ALA A 180 -1.01 16.53 -1.09
N ASP A 181 -1.43 17.71 -1.55
CA ASP A 181 -1.93 17.90 -2.91
C ASP A 181 -0.88 17.45 -3.93
N GLY A 182 -1.31 16.84 -5.04
CA GLY A 182 -0.41 16.29 -6.05
C GLY A 182 0.54 17.32 -6.68
N ARG A 183 0.25 18.61 -6.53
CA ARG A 183 1.08 19.73 -7.02
C ARG A 183 1.93 20.38 -5.93
N LYS A 184 1.82 19.93 -4.67
CA LYS A 184 2.55 20.49 -3.54
C LYS A 184 4.04 20.20 -3.66
N VAL A 185 4.82 21.26 -3.84
CA VAL A 185 6.29 21.22 -3.87
C VAL A 185 6.84 22.20 -2.84
N ASP A 186 7.60 21.69 -1.87
CA ASP A 186 8.28 22.53 -0.89
C ASP A 186 9.78 22.61 -1.20
N LEU A 187 10.39 23.75 -0.83
CA LEU A 187 11.83 24.01 -1.04
C LEU A 187 12.31 23.79 -2.49
N ARG A 188 11.39 23.86 -3.46
CA ARG A 188 11.61 23.63 -4.91
C ARG A 188 12.00 22.20 -5.31
N VAL A 189 12.23 21.29 -4.36
CA VAL A 189 12.74 19.93 -4.62
C VAL A 189 11.90 18.83 -3.97
N ILE A 190 11.09 19.17 -2.97
CA ILE A 190 10.29 18.20 -2.21
C ILE A 190 8.90 18.14 -2.82
N SER A 191 8.75 17.34 -3.88
CA SER A 191 7.42 16.94 -4.37
C SER A 191 6.89 15.84 -3.45
N HIS A 192 5.95 16.19 -2.58
CA HIS A 192 5.49 15.31 -1.50
C HIS A 192 4.85 14.03 -2.06
N HIS A 193 3.94 14.16 -3.00
CA HIS A 193 3.26 13.02 -3.61
C HIS A 193 4.23 12.14 -4.42
N ALA A 194 5.17 12.73 -5.18
CA ALA A 194 6.20 11.98 -5.88
C ALA A 194 7.08 11.16 -4.91
N LEU A 195 7.47 11.77 -3.78
CA LEU A 195 8.22 11.09 -2.73
C LEU A 195 7.42 9.97 -2.06
N TRP A 196 6.09 10.12 -1.95
CA TRP A 196 5.23 9.05 -1.44
C TRP A 196 5.37 7.75 -2.25
N HIS A 197 5.41 7.82 -3.59
CA HIS A 197 5.61 6.61 -4.42
C HIS A 197 6.94 5.92 -4.11
N ILE A 198 8.01 6.70 -3.94
CA ILE A 198 9.35 6.19 -3.65
C ILE A 198 9.40 5.56 -2.26
N VAL A 199 8.88 6.25 -1.24
CA VAL A 199 8.82 5.75 0.14
C VAL A 199 8.00 4.47 0.21
N SER A 200 6.86 4.42 -0.49
CA SER A 200 5.99 3.24 -0.55
C SER A 200 6.69 2.07 -1.25
N ALA A 201 7.40 2.32 -2.35
CA ALA A 201 8.19 1.31 -3.05
C ALA A 201 9.24 0.66 -2.13
N PHE A 202 10.00 1.46 -1.37
CA PHE A 202 10.91 0.92 -0.37
C PHE A 202 10.19 0.19 0.77
N GLY A 203 9.05 0.72 1.22
CA GLY A 203 8.19 0.05 2.20
C GLY A 203 7.80 -1.37 1.77
N PHE A 204 7.45 -1.58 0.50
CA PHE A 204 7.14 -2.90 -0.03
C PHE A 204 8.36 -3.84 -0.08
N VAL A 205 9.53 -3.33 -0.44
CA VAL A 205 10.79 -4.11 -0.40
C VAL A 205 11.16 -4.49 1.04
N LEU A 206 10.99 -3.57 1.99
CA LEU A 206 11.16 -3.86 3.42
C LEU A 206 10.16 -4.92 3.89
N PHE A 207 8.93 -4.88 3.38
CA PHE A 207 7.91 -5.90 3.66
C PHE A 207 8.34 -7.29 3.17
N TRP A 208 8.95 -7.37 1.98
CA TRP A 208 9.54 -8.61 1.49
C TRP A 208 10.67 -9.12 2.39
N ALA A 209 11.62 -8.25 2.75
CA ALA A 209 12.74 -8.62 3.62
C ALA A 209 12.26 -9.07 5.01
N PHE A 210 11.25 -8.40 5.56
CA PHE A 210 10.59 -8.79 6.81
C PHE A 210 10.01 -10.19 6.74
N ASN A 211 9.31 -10.51 5.65
CA ASN A 211 8.72 -11.83 5.43
C ASN A 211 9.78 -12.91 5.22
N ASP A 212 10.83 -12.62 4.45
CA ASP A 212 11.95 -13.54 4.26
C ASP A 212 12.64 -13.91 5.59
N LEU A 213 12.95 -12.92 6.44
CA LEU A 213 13.55 -13.17 7.75
C LEU A 213 12.60 -13.96 8.65
N ARG A 214 11.37 -13.48 8.86
CA ARG A 214 10.48 -14.08 9.87
C ARG A 214 10.02 -15.50 9.54
N LEU A 215 9.96 -15.87 8.26
CA LEU A 215 9.44 -17.17 7.82
C LEU A 215 10.52 -18.26 7.78
N HIS A 216 11.80 -17.88 7.68
CA HIS A 216 12.88 -18.84 7.45
C HIS A 216 13.91 -18.93 8.59
N GLU A 217 13.87 -18.06 9.58
CA GLU A 217 14.83 -18.07 10.70
C GLU A 217 14.69 -19.32 11.61
N GLY A 218 13.49 -19.89 11.72
CA GLY A 218 13.22 -21.08 12.54
C GLY A 218 13.59 -22.43 11.91
N ALA A 219 14.04 -22.47 10.66
CA ALA A 219 14.37 -23.72 9.96
C ALA A 219 15.82 -24.19 10.16
N SER A 220 16.65 -23.39 10.84
CA SER A 220 18.10 -23.58 10.90
C SER A 220 18.66 -23.86 12.29
N GLU A 221 17.83 -23.93 13.34
CA GLU A 221 18.25 -24.46 14.64
C GLU A 221 17.86 -25.95 14.73
N PRO A 222 18.83 -26.88 14.83
CA PRO A 222 18.53 -28.24 15.23
C PRO A 222 18.01 -28.21 16.66
N ARG A 223 16.81 -28.72 16.88
CA ARG A 223 16.25 -28.96 18.23
C ARG A 223 16.93 -30.15 18.88
#